data_AF-A0A7Y3E9Q7-F1
#
_entry.id   AF-A0A7Y3E9Q7-F1
#
_cell.length_a   1.000
_cell.length_b   1.000
_cell.length_c   1.000
_cell.angle_alpha   90.00
_cell.angle_beta   90.00
_cell.angle_gamma   90.00
#
_symmetry.space_group_name_H-M   'P 1'
#
loop_
_entity.id
_entity.type
_entity.pdbx_description
1 polymer ?
#
loop_
_entity_poly.entity_id
_entity_poly.type
_entity_poly.pdbx_seq_one_letter_code
_entity_poly.pdbx_strand_id
1 'polypeptide(L)'
;MSNQLKIKLSIADRVYPLTINPTQEEGLRKAAKKIEEMIKRFEKSYAVRDKQDVLAMSALQFAAQVEQKAIDKDIDSQHIEEKLIALNQLLHEHLS
;
A
#
# COMPACT_ATOMS: atom_id res chain seq x y z
N MET A 1 -4.97 -7.53 -28.73
CA MET A 1 -4.41 -8.80 -28.26
C MET A 1 -3.75 -8.56 -26.92
N SER A 2 -4.35 -9.05 -25.83
CA SER A 2 -3.80 -8.90 -24.48
C SER A 2 -2.64 -9.87 -24.29
N ASN A 3 -1.41 -9.41 -24.56
CA ASN A 3 -0.19 -10.17 -24.30
C ASN A 3 0.02 -10.27 -22.78
N GLN A 4 -0.65 -11.24 -22.17
CA GLN A 4 -0.43 -11.60 -20.78
C GLN A 4 0.94 -12.26 -20.64
N LEU A 5 1.71 -11.82 -19.65
CA LEU A 5 3.02 -12.35 -19.31
C LEU A 5 2.88 -13.37 -18.18
N LYS A 6 3.54 -14.52 -18.35
CA LYS A 6 3.70 -15.49 -17.26
C LYS A 6 4.96 -15.15 -16.48
N ILE A 7 4.80 -14.74 -15.23
CA ILE A 7 5.88 -14.44 -14.30
C ILE A 7 5.92 -15.47 -13.17
N LYS A 8 7.09 -15.60 -12.54
CA LYS A 8 7.27 -16.37 -11.30
C LYS A 8 7.65 -15.40 -10.20
N LEU A 9 6.80 -15.28 -9.18
CA LEU A 9 7.00 -14.38 -8.05
C LEU A 9 7.45 -15.22 -6.85
N SER A 10 8.51 -14.79 -6.14
CA SER A 10 8.99 -15.47 -4.94
C SER A 10 8.62 -14.69 -3.70
N ILE A 11 7.98 -15.34 -2.73
CA ILE A 11 7.60 -14.77 -1.43
C ILE A 11 7.84 -15.84 -0.36
N ALA A 12 8.64 -15.55 0.68
CA ALA A 12 8.85 -16.43 1.84
C ALA A 12 9.28 -17.86 1.46
N ASP A 13 10.28 -17.98 0.59
CA ASP A 13 10.79 -19.24 0.01
C ASP A 13 9.79 -20.04 -0.85
N ARG A 14 8.66 -19.43 -1.24
CA ARG A 14 7.66 -20.05 -2.13
C ARG A 14 7.58 -19.31 -3.45
N VAL A 15 7.56 -20.08 -4.54
CA VAL A 15 7.43 -19.56 -5.91
C VAL A 15 5.99 -19.71 -6.38
N TYR A 16 5.37 -18.58 -6.70
CA TYR A 16 4.01 -18.49 -7.22
C TYR A 16 4.06 -18.13 -8.71
N PRO A 17 3.65 -19.04 -9.62
CA PRO A 17 3.49 -18.70 -11.03
C PRO A 17 2.21 -17.89 -11.22
N LEU A 18 2.31 -16.71 -11.84
CA LEU A 18 1.19 -15.81 -12.12
C LEU A 18 1.17 -15.43 -13.59
N THR A 19 -0.03 -15.20 -14.12
CA THR A 19 -0.24 -14.66 -15.47
C THR A 19 -0.81 -13.25 -15.31
N ILE A 20 -0.08 -12.23 -15.74
CA ILE A 20 -0.40 -10.81 -15.48
C ILE A 20 -0.26 -9.96 -16.74
N ASN A 21 -0.82 -8.75 -16.70
CA ASN A 21 -0.55 -7.76 -17.73
C ASN A 21 0.84 -7.13 -17.54
N PRO A 22 1.58 -6.80 -18.61
CA PRO A 22 2.91 -6.17 -18.52
C PRO A 22 2.92 -4.88 -17.70
N THR A 23 1.84 -4.11 -17.78
CA THR A 23 1.66 -2.86 -17.02
C THR A 23 1.64 -3.06 -15.50
N GLN A 24 1.36 -4.28 -15.03
CA GLN A 24 1.26 -4.61 -13.60
C GLN A 24 2.50 -5.29 -13.05
N GLU A 25 3.44 -5.73 -13.90
CA GLU A 25 4.62 -6.51 -13.47
C GLU A 25 5.46 -5.75 -12.46
N GLU A 26 5.78 -4.49 -12.76
CA GLU A 26 6.60 -3.66 -11.90
C GLU A 26 5.98 -3.50 -10.50
N GLY A 27 4.67 -3.27 -10.46
CA GLY A 27 3.90 -3.15 -9.22
C GLY A 27 3.94 -4.43 -8.40
N LEU A 28 3.68 -5.59 -9.03
CA LEU A 28 3.74 -6.89 -8.35
C LEU A 28 5.14 -7.21 -7.81
N ARG A 29 6.21 -6.94 -8.58
CA ARG A 29 7.58 -7.19 -8.10
C ARG A 29 7.96 -6.30 -6.94
N LYS A 30 7.61 -5.01 -6.99
CA LYS A 30 7.84 -4.07 -5.87
C LYS A 30 7.07 -4.49 -4.62
N ALA A 31 5.83 -4.93 -4.77
CA ALA A 31 5.01 -5.44 -3.67
C ALA A 31 5.62 -6.69 -3.03
N ALA A 32 6.02 -7.67 -3.84
CA ALA A 32 6.66 -8.90 -3.36
C ALA A 32 7.94 -8.62 -2.57
N LYS A 33 8.78 -7.70 -3.06
CA LYS A 33 10.01 -7.30 -2.35
C LYS A 33 9.71 -6.66 -0.99
N LYS A 34 8.70 -5.79 -0.90
CA LYS A 34 8.27 -5.18 0.37
C LYS A 34 7.74 -6.23 1.36
N ILE A 35 6.95 -7.19 0.88
CA ILE A 35 6.46 -8.30 1.70
C ILE A 35 7.64 -9.09 2.28
N GLU A 36 8.60 -9.47 1.43
CA GLU A 36 9.80 -10.21 1.83
C GLU A 36 10.64 -9.47 2.89
N GLU A 37 10.85 -8.16 2.71
CA GLU A 37 11.55 -7.31 3.68
C GLU A 37 10.83 -7.28 5.04
N MET A 38 9.50 -7.22 5.02
CA MET A 38 8.69 -7.18 6.23
C MET A 38 8.67 -8.52 6.97
N ILE A 39 8.59 -9.63 6.24
CA ILE A 39 8.73 -10.98 6.78
C ILE A 39 10.08 -11.12 7.49
N LYS A 40 11.18 -10.73 6.84
CA LYS A 40 12.52 -10.77 7.44
C LYS A 40 12.63 -9.92 8.71
N ARG A 41 11.92 -8.80 8.77
CA ARG A 41 11.86 -7.96 9.97
C ARG A 41 11.14 -8.68 11.11
N PHE A 42 9.99 -9.29 10.84
CA PHE A 42 9.22 -10.02 11.85
C PHE A 42 9.92 -11.30 12.32
N GLU A 43 10.57 -12.05 11.42
CA GLU A 43 11.39 -13.22 11.78
C GLU A 43 12.53 -12.84 12.74
N LYS A 44 13.22 -11.72 12.47
CA LYS A 44 14.26 -11.18 13.37
C LYS A 44 13.71 -10.68 14.70
N SER A 45 12.56 -10.01 14.69
CA SER A 45 12.01 -9.35 15.87
C SER A 45 11.25 -10.27 16.83
N TYR A 46 10.65 -11.35 16.34
CA TYR A 46 9.70 -12.12 17.15
C TYR A 46 10.02 -13.60 17.33
N ALA A 47 11.17 -14.11 16.82
CA ALA A 47 11.53 -15.54 16.89
C ALA A 47 10.38 -16.47 16.46
N VAL A 48 9.46 -15.97 15.61
CA VAL A 48 8.26 -16.69 15.17
C VAL A 48 8.73 -17.79 14.23
N ARG A 49 8.49 -19.03 14.64
CA ARG A 49 8.88 -20.21 13.88
C ARG A 49 7.91 -20.55 12.76
N ASP A 50 6.66 -20.06 12.83
CA ASP A 50 5.65 -20.35 11.82
C ASP A 50 5.60 -19.26 10.74
N LYS A 51 5.96 -19.67 9.51
CA LYS A 51 5.93 -18.81 8.33
C LYS A 51 4.51 -18.31 8.00
N GLN A 52 3.47 -19.05 8.41
CA GLN A 52 2.07 -18.65 8.16
C GLN A 52 1.67 -17.48 9.06
N ASP A 53 2.07 -17.49 10.33
CA ASP A 53 1.79 -16.39 11.26
C ASP A 53 2.53 -15.11 10.86
N VAL A 54 3.78 -15.22 10.41
CA VAL A 54 4.54 -14.06 9.90
C VAL A 54 3.89 -13.46 8.65
N LEU A 55 3.33 -14.31 7.77
CA LEU A 55 2.55 -13.84 6.63
C LEU A 55 1.25 -13.15 7.05
N ALA A 56 0.53 -13.71 8.03
CA ALA A 56 -0.70 -13.10 8.56
C ALA A 56 -0.41 -11.74 9.22
N MET A 57 0.66 -11.63 10.02
CA MET A 57 1.12 -10.37 10.59
C MET A 57 1.48 -9.34 9.52
N SER A 58 2.17 -9.79 8.46
CA SER A 58 2.52 -8.93 7.33
C SER A 58 1.26 -8.43 6.59
N ALA A 59 0.27 -9.29 6.39
CA ALA A 59 -1.00 -8.91 5.76
C ALA A 59 -1.77 -7.90 6.61
N LEU A 60 -1.86 -8.11 7.93
CA LEU A 60 -2.49 -7.15 8.85
C LEU A 60 -1.78 -5.79 8.82
N GLN A 61 -0.45 -5.78 8.85
CA GLN A 61 0.32 -4.54 8.80
C GLN A 61 0.10 -3.76 7.49
N PHE A 62 -0.01 -4.46 6.35
CA PHE A 62 -0.34 -3.82 5.08
C PHE A 62 -1.78 -3.30 5.05
N ALA A 63 -2.76 -4.08 5.52
CA ALA A 63 -4.14 -3.63 5.60
C ALA A 63 -4.26 -2.38 6.49
N ALA A 64 -3.65 -2.39 7.67
CA ALA A 64 -3.63 -1.25 8.58
C ALA A 64 -3.00 0.00 7.94
N GLN A 65 -1.92 -0.15 7.15
CA GLN A 65 -1.32 0.98 6.43
C GLN A 65 -2.23 1.54 5.33
N VAL A 66 -3.01 0.70 4.67
CA VAL A 66 -3.97 1.13 3.64
C VAL A 66 -5.14 1.87 4.28
N GLU A 67 -5.71 1.32 5.36
CA GLU A 67 -6.79 1.95 6.12
C GLU A 67 -6.33 3.29 6.72
N GLN A 68 -5.14 3.33 7.33
CA GLN A 68 -4.60 4.58 7.88
C GLN A 68 -4.42 5.65 6.80
N LYS A 69 -3.92 5.29 5.62
CA LYS A 69 -3.80 6.24 4.50
C LYS A 69 -5.14 6.74 3.98
N ALA A 70 -6.19 5.93 4.03
CA ALA A 70 -7.54 6.37 3.67
C ALA A 70 -8.03 7.42 4.67
N ILE A 71 -7.84 7.16 5.97
CA ILE A 71 -8.17 8.11 7.04
C ILE A 71 -7.40 9.42 6.87
N ASP A 72 -6.09 9.36 6.67
CA ASP A 72 -5.24 10.54 6.51
C ASP A 72 -5.66 11.39 5.29
N LYS A 73 -6.04 10.75 4.18
CA LYS A 73 -6.49 11.43 2.96
C LYS A 73 -7.84 12.15 3.14
N ASP A 74 -8.75 11.55 3.90
CA ASP A 74 -10.04 12.19 4.22
C ASP A 74 -9.82 13.43 5.09
N ILE A 75 -8.91 13.36 6.07
CA ILE A 75 -8.50 14.50 6.90
C ILE A 75 -7.88 15.61 6.04
N ASP A 76 -6.93 15.27 5.17
CA ASP A 76 -6.30 16.25 4.28
C ASP A 76 -7.32 16.93 3.37
N SER A 77 -8.30 16.19 2.88
CA SER A 77 -9.35 16.71 1.99
C SER A 77 -10.27 17.69 2.71
N GLN A 78 -10.67 17.37 3.95
CA GLN A 78 -11.43 18.29 4.81
C GLN A 78 -10.64 19.58 5.08
N HIS A 79 -9.36 19.46 5.39
CA HIS A 79 -8.52 20.63 5.67
C HIS A 79 -8.31 21.52 4.44
N ILE A 80 -8.23 20.93 3.24
CA ILE A 80 -8.17 21.68 1.98
C ILE A 80 -9.49 22.42 1.72
N GLU A 81 -10.63 21.78 2.00
CA GLU A 81 -11.96 22.38 1.83
C GLU A 81 -12.15 23.58 2.78
N GLU A 82 -11.78 23.44 4.06
CA GLU A 82 -11.78 24.54 5.04
C GLU A 82 -10.95 25.74 4.58
N LYS A 83 -9.74 25.48 4.07
CA LYS A 83 -8.86 26.54 3.55
C LYS A 83 -9.45 27.22 2.32
N LEU A 84 -10.09 26.47 1.42
CA LEU A 84 -10.76 27.04 0.25
C LEU A 84 -11.94 27.92 0.65
N ILE A 85 -12.74 27.49 1.62
CA ILE A 85 -13.86 28.29 2.16
C ILE A 85 -13.34 29.58 2.77
N ALA A 86 -12.33 29.50 3.64
CA ALA A 86 -11.72 30.68 4.27
C ALA A 86 -11.16 31.67 3.23
N LEU A 87 -10.52 31.15 2.19
CA LEU A 87 -9.94 31.97 1.12
C LEU A 87 -11.03 32.62 0.25
N ASN A 88 -12.12 31.91 -0.02
CA ASN A 88 -13.28 32.46 -0.72
C ASN A 88 -13.99 33.54 0.10
N GLN A 89 -14.07 33.36 1.42
CA GLN A 89 -14.66 34.34 2.32
C GLN A 89 -13.82 35.62 2.40
N LEU A 90 -12.49 35.50 2.48
CA LEU A 90 -11.57 36.65 2.39
C LEU A 90 -11.70 37.38 1.06
N LEU A 91 -11.81 36.67 -0.06
CA LEU A 91 -12.04 37.30 -1.36
C LEU A 91 -13.39 38.03 -1.39
N HIS A 92 -14.44 37.45 -0.81
CA HIS A 92 -15.75 38.09 -0.76
C HIS A 92 -15.72 39.39 0.06
N GLU A 93 -15.04 39.38 1.21
CA GLU A 93 -14.85 40.58 2.05
C GLU A 93 -14.04 41.69 1.36
N HIS A 94 -13.10 41.32 0.47
CA HIS A 94 -12.30 42.29 -0.27
C HIS A 94 -12.94 42.78 -1.58
N LEU A 95 -13.96 42.08 -2.10
CA LEU A 95 -14.70 42.46 -3.32
C LEU A 95 -16.07 43.10 -3.03
N SER A 96 -16.54 43.11 -1.78
CA SER A 96 -17.71 43.87 -1.31
C SER A 96 -17.33 45.27 -0.84
#